data_AF-A0A2H3DWV0-F1
#
_entry.id   AF-A0A2H3DWV0-F1
#
_cell.length_a   1.000
_cell.length_b   1.000
_cell.length_c   1.000
_cell.angle_alpha   90.00
_cell.angle_beta   90.00
_cell.angle_gamma   90.00
#
_symmetry.space_group_name_H-M   'P 1'
#
loop_
_entity.id
_entity.type
_entity.pdbx_description
1 polymer ?
#
loop_
_entity_poly.entity_id
_entity_poly.type
_entity_poly.pdbx_seq_one_letter_code
_entity_poly.pdbx_strand_id
1 'polypeptide(L)'
;MDDETAEIELLEQNLNKTRQISQRMTSEFHAFYRRQTLNQVAILNSFDTRLAKLEKSILPLYTSTQILNRRASNIEKALLKIDELASNQEGIAVEEALILRGPQPSQLDAYRDALERLNAAIAFKGSEGDSLETARLVETGAKKLTQLYTKLVAEGSSGSMPPPGSDLPINPFPPSLLETLIPLVAFLRTLPLPSTHPSHPASPAILSTLKEAQRGYADMRGAWCRKCLEGQGRRVLDRADTIDPIAAGLEFGKWAESILDVAEEEFNLLEDLSPLSNPQLAYGALMNPILVLFSSTLNSLIGSIKRSLHKYNFLALSSYEYMLSLQSRWDKTMARRGTDARKDTNEFRDGLQSLRNVCLRSFPEFLADVKMASMGKGGELGTTLADFVVTTVKYLDRIPEVQSAAGAALVTLGDGNWKMGEGVQVGKASKLGEGDEHVILEHYVYDVVNTTINSLNVLSRTQKRAVLSSIFLLNNIAFLRRNVLLDPKHDALLDMLSKPTQDVINSNFRMAKAAYFDTNFSPLIQALSEDSKEKGKAATKERFTRFYDLFDEVIERHRGVVSVLEDDEEGRAELGEEVVKLIIPSLERFVAKHREKEFSKNPQKYIRLSVEDVEAQLRSIYR
;
A
#
# COMPACT_ATOMS: atom_id res chain seq x y z
N MET A 1 -9.40 -8.91 -181.44
CA MET A 1 -8.60 -8.10 -180.50
C MET A 1 -9.46 -7.32 -179.51
N ASP A 2 -10.81 -7.42 -179.53
CA ASP A 2 -11.68 -6.66 -178.61
C ASP A 2 -12.24 -7.46 -177.41
N ASP A 3 -12.18 -8.80 -177.41
CA ASP A 3 -12.75 -9.63 -176.31
C ASP A 3 -11.89 -9.68 -175.04
N GLU A 4 -10.55 -9.66 -175.15
CA GLU A 4 -9.66 -9.72 -173.97
C GLU A 4 -9.69 -8.44 -173.12
N THR A 5 -9.97 -7.29 -173.74
CA THR A 5 -10.05 -5.99 -173.03
C THR A 5 -11.28 -5.91 -172.13
N ALA A 6 -12.41 -6.49 -172.57
CA ALA A 6 -13.66 -6.53 -171.79
C ALA A 6 -13.54 -7.45 -170.57
N GLU A 7 -12.77 -8.54 -170.67
CA GLU A 7 -12.57 -9.48 -169.56
C GLU A 7 -11.67 -8.91 -168.47
N ILE A 8 -10.66 -8.11 -168.85
CA ILE A 8 -9.80 -7.36 -167.91
C ILE A 8 -10.59 -6.28 -167.17
N GLU A 9 -11.45 -5.51 -167.87
CA GLU A 9 -12.32 -4.52 -167.20
C GLU A 9 -13.29 -5.19 -166.21
N LEU A 10 -13.82 -6.36 -166.56
CA LEU A 10 -14.72 -7.12 -165.67
C LEU A 10 -13.98 -7.63 -164.42
N LEU A 11 -12.74 -8.10 -164.58
CA LEU A 11 -11.88 -8.51 -163.47
C LEU A 11 -11.50 -7.33 -162.57
N GLU A 12 -11.19 -6.17 -163.14
CA GLU A 12 -10.88 -4.95 -162.38
C GLU A 12 -12.11 -4.42 -161.63
N GLN A 13 -13.30 -4.53 -162.22
CA GLN A 13 -14.56 -4.21 -161.57
C GLN A 13 -14.88 -5.18 -160.43
N ASN A 14 -14.61 -6.48 -160.61
CA ASN A 14 -14.74 -7.50 -159.56
C ASN A 14 -13.72 -7.31 -158.43
N LEU A 15 -12.49 -6.90 -158.75
CA LEU A 15 -11.46 -6.62 -157.76
C LEU A 15 -11.80 -5.37 -156.94
N ASN A 16 -12.36 -4.33 -157.57
CA ASN A 16 -12.91 -3.16 -156.87
C ASN A 16 -14.11 -3.50 -155.97
N LYS A 17 -15.04 -4.36 -156.43
CA LYS A 17 -16.14 -4.86 -155.58
C LYS A 17 -15.60 -5.65 -154.38
N THR A 18 -14.61 -6.51 -154.60
CA THR A 18 -13.99 -7.30 -153.52
C THR A 18 -13.28 -6.39 -152.50
N ARG A 19 -12.61 -5.33 -152.97
CA ARG A 19 -11.96 -4.33 -152.10
C ARG A 19 -12.99 -3.53 -151.29
N GLN A 20 -14.13 -3.17 -151.88
CA GLN A 20 -15.23 -2.51 -151.16
C GLN A 20 -15.87 -3.43 -150.11
N ILE A 21 -16.04 -4.73 -150.41
CA ILE A 21 -16.56 -5.71 -149.46
C ILE A 21 -15.58 -5.88 -148.29
N SER A 22 -14.28 -6.00 -148.55
CA SER A 22 -13.26 -6.10 -147.50
C SER A 22 -13.24 -4.87 -146.59
N GLN A 23 -13.36 -3.66 -147.15
CA GLN A 23 -13.48 -2.43 -146.37
C GLN A 23 -14.75 -2.40 -145.50
N ARG A 24 -15.91 -2.85 -146.03
CA ARG A 24 -17.15 -2.98 -145.24
C ARG A 24 -17.04 -4.02 -144.13
N MET A 25 -16.48 -5.19 -144.41
CA MET A 25 -16.28 -6.23 -143.38
C MET A 25 -15.39 -5.71 -142.25
N THR A 26 -14.32 -5.00 -142.57
CA THR A 26 -13.40 -4.45 -141.57
C THR A 26 -14.05 -3.37 -140.72
N SER A 27 -14.87 -2.49 -141.33
CA SER A 27 -15.59 -1.45 -140.58
C SER A 27 -16.70 -2.02 -139.69
N GLU A 28 -17.43 -3.03 -140.15
CA GLU A 28 -18.43 -3.71 -139.33
C GLU A 28 -17.81 -4.52 -138.19
N PHE A 29 -16.70 -5.21 -138.40
CA PHE A 29 -15.98 -5.89 -137.33
C PHE A 29 -15.50 -4.91 -136.27
N HIS A 30 -14.95 -3.76 -136.69
CA HIS A 30 -14.49 -2.73 -135.76
C HIS A 30 -15.66 -2.06 -135.02
N ALA A 31 -16.80 -1.88 -135.69
CA ALA A 31 -18.03 -1.39 -135.06
C ALA A 31 -18.61 -2.39 -134.05
N PHE A 32 -18.59 -3.69 -134.37
CA PHE A 32 -19.05 -4.76 -133.48
C PHE A 32 -18.18 -4.85 -132.22
N TYR A 33 -16.86 -4.92 -132.36
CA TYR A 33 -15.93 -4.94 -131.23
C TYR A 33 -16.03 -3.67 -130.37
N ARG A 34 -16.17 -2.50 -131.00
CA ARG A 34 -16.38 -1.23 -130.28
C ARG A 34 -17.70 -1.22 -129.52
N ARG A 35 -18.78 -1.80 -130.08
CA ARG A 35 -20.08 -1.89 -129.40
C ARG A 35 -20.05 -2.86 -128.22
N GLN A 36 -19.34 -3.98 -128.35
CA GLN A 36 -19.19 -4.96 -127.28
C GLN A 36 -18.35 -4.41 -126.11
N THR A 37 -17.23 -3.73 -126.41
CA THR A 37 -16.39 -3.06 -125.39
C THR A 37 -17.11 -1.91 -124.72
N LEU A 38 -17.86 -1.08 -125.46
CA LEU A 38 -18.68 -0.01 -124.86
C LEU A 38 -19.76 -0.56 -123.93
N ASN A 39 -20.40 -1.69 -124.27
CA ASN A 39 -21.37 -2.35 -123.39
C ASN A 39 -20.71 -2.86 -122.10
N GLN A 40 -19.51 -3.45 -122.17
CA GLN A 40 -18.79 -3.89 -120.98
C GLN A 40 -18.38 -2.71 -120.09
N VAL A 41 -17.91 -1.61 -120.67
CA VAL A 41 -17.57 -0.38 -119.94
C VAL A 41 -18.82 0.25 -119.30
N ALA A 42 -19.97 0.25 -119.99
CA ALA A 42 -21.22 0.74 -119.44
C ALA A 42 -21.71 -0.10 -118.25
N ILE A 43 -21.58 -1.43 -118.31
CA ILE A 43 -21.92 -2.33 -117.21
C ILE A 43 -21.00 -2.09 -116.01
N LEU A 44 -19.69 -1.99 -116.23
CA LEU A 44 -18.72 -1.70 -115.15
C LEU A 44 -18.99 -0.35 -114.49
N ASN A 45 -19.22 0.71 -115.28
CA ASN A 45 -19.60 2.02 -114.75
C ASN A 45 -20.92 1.95 -113.95
N SER A 46 -21.88 1.12 -114.37
CA SER A 46 -23.12 0.93 -113.62
C SER A 46 -22.90 0.24 -112.28
N PHE A 47 -21.97 -0.72 -112.21
CA PHE A 47 -21.58 -1.39 -110.96
C PHE A 47 -20.83 -0.45 -110.03
N ASP A 48 -19.86 0.31 -110.53
CA ASP A 48 -19.14 1.32 -109.74
C ASP A 48 -20.09 2.39 -109.19
N THR A 49 -21.05 2.85 -110.01
CA THR A 49 -22.05 3.83 -109.55
C THR A 49 -22.96 3.22 -108.47
N ARG A 50 -23.32 1.95 -108.58
CA ARG A 50 -24.13 1.24 -107.57
C ARG A 50 -23.33 0.97 -106.30
N LEU A 51 -22.07 0.58 -106.41
CA LEU A 51 -21.15 0.39 -105.28
C LEU A 51 -20.91 1.70 -104.54
N ALA A 52 -20.63 2.79 -105.25
CA ALA A 52 -20.47 4.12 -104.64
C ALA A 52 -21.75 4.61 -103.94
N LYS A 53 -22.93 4.35 -104.52
CA LYS A 53 -24.22 4.66 -103.85
C LYS A 53 -24.48 3.77 -102.64
N LEU A 54 -24.12 2.49 -102.71
CA LEU A 54 -24.23 1.54 -101.60
C LEU A 54 -23.29 1.93 -100.46
N GLU A 55 -22.03 2.25 -100.77
CA GLU A 55 -21.04 2.72 -99.80
C GLU A 55 -21.52 4.02 -99.14
N LYS A 56 -22.01 4.99 -99.91
CA LYS A 56 -22.53 6.26 -99.39
C LYS A 56 -23.78 6.09 -98.51
N SER A 57 -24.55 5.01 -98.68
CA SER A 57 -25.75 4.72 -97.88
C SER A 57 -25.48 3.81 -96.68
N ILE A 58 -24.57 2.82 -96.81
CA ILE A 58 -24.26 1.84 -95.76
C ILE A 58 -23.16 2.33 -94.81
N LEU A 59 -22.14 3.05 -95.28
CA LEU A 59 -21.05 3.52 -94.43
C LEU A 59 -21.53 4.39 -93.25
N PRO A 60 -22.48 5.33 -93.43
CA PRO A 60 -23.04 6.10 -92.31
C PRO A 60 -23.83 5.21 -91.34
N LEU A 61 -24.53 4.19 -91.84
CA LEU A 61 -25.29 3.24 -91.01
C LEU A 61 -24.36 2.34 -90.19
N TYR A 62 -23.28 1.83 -90.80
CA TYR A 62 -22.27 1.02 -90.11
C TYR A 62 -21.56 1.84 -89.03
N THR A 63 -21.16 3.08 -89.36
CA THR A 63 -20.54 4.01 -88.41
C THR A 63 -21.49 4.37 -87.27
N SER A 64 -22.76 4.68 -87.58
CA SER A 64 -23.78 4.97 -86.58
C SER A 64 -24.06 3.77 -85.69
N THR A 65 -24.09 2.56 -86.24
CA THR A 65 -24.26 1.30 -85.49
C THR A 65 -23.07 1.03 -84.57
N GLN A 66 -21.84 1.30 -85.02
CA GLN A 66 -20.64 1.16 -84.20
C GLN A 66 -20.62 2.18 -83.05
N ILE A 67 -21.02 3.43 -83.30
CA ILE A 67 -21.18 4.46 -82.26
C ILE A 67 -22.29 4.06 -81.28
N LEU A 68 -23.40 3.53 -81.77
CA LEU A 68 -24.51 3.05 -80.94
C LEU A 68 -24.07 1.90 -80.05
N ASN A 69 -23.37 0.89 -80.57
CA ASN A 69 -22.82 -0.23 -79.80
C ASN A 69 -21.81 0.24 -78.76
N ARG A 70 -20.96 1.22 -79.11
CA ARG A 70 -20.02 1.81 -78.15
C ARG A 70 -20.76 2.58 -77.06
N ARG A 71 -21.82 3.32 -77.39
CA ARG A 71 -22.67 4.01 -76.41
C ARG A 71 -23.41 3.01 -75.52
N ALA A 72 -24.01 1.97 -76.08
CA ALA A 72 -24.68 0.91 -75.34
C ALA A 72 -23.72 0.23 -74.35
N SER A 73 -22.53 -0.16 -74.81
CA SER A 73 -21.49 -0.74 -73.93
C SER A 73 -21.02 0.23 -72.85
N ASN A 74 -20.88 1.52 -73.17
CA ASN A 74 -20.54 2.53 -72.16
C ASN A 74 -21.67 2.73 -71.14
N ILE A 75 -22.93 2.72 -71.58
CA ILE A 75 -24.12 2.83 -70.72
C ILE A 75 -24.21 1.60 -69.81
N GLU A 76 -24.03 0.39 -70.33
CA GLU A 76 -24.00 -0.84 -69.53
C GLU A 76 -22.90 -0.80 -68.46
N LYS A 77 -21.68 -0.37 -68.83
CA LYS A 77 -20.58 -0.20 -67.86
C LYS A 77 -20.87 0.85 -66.80
N ALA A 78 -21.53 1.96 -67.19
CA ALA A 78 -21.92 3.01 -66.26
C ALA A 78 -23.03 2.52 -65.31
N LEU A 79 -24.03 1.80 -65.82
CA LEU A 79 -25.09 1.19 -65.01
C LEU A 79 -24.52 0.18 -64.01
N LEU A 80 -23.62 -0.70 -64.44
CA LEU A 80 -22.94 -1.64 -63.53
C LEU A 80 -22.17 -0.91 -62.42
N LYS A 81 -21.51 0.21 -62.75
CA LYS A 81 -20.83 1.02 -61.74
C LYS A 81 -21.79 1.76 -60.80
N ILE A 82 -22.95 2.18 -61.30
CA ILE A 82 -24.01 2.78 -60.48
C ILE A 82 -24.61 1.73 -59.53
N ASP A 83 -24.88 0.53 -60.00
CA ASP A 83 -25.41 -0.57 -59.17
C ASP A 83 -24.40 -0.99 -58.09
N GLU A 84 -23.11 -1.06 -58.43
CA GLU A 84 -22.02 -1.32 -57.48
C GLU A 84 -21.95 -0.21 -56.41
N LEU A 85 -22.08 1.07 -56.80
CA LEU A 85 -22.11 2.19 -55.87
C LEU A 85 -23.36 2.19 -54.97
N ALA A 86 -24.54 1.90 -55.53
CA ALA A 86 -25.80 1.88 -54.79
C ALA A 86 -25.82 0.76 -53.74
N SER A 87 -25.41 -0.46 -54.11
CA SER A 87 -25.29 -1.59 -53.17
C SER A 87 -24.30 -1.30 -52.05
N ASN A 88 -23.18 -0.63 -52.36
CA ASN A 88 -22.19 -0.24 -51.36
C ASN A 88 -22.72 0.85 -50.40
N GLN A 89 -23.49 1.82 -50.91
CA GLN A 89 -24.11 2.86 -50.08
C GLN A 89 -25.21 2.31 -49.17
N GLU A 90 -26.01 1.36 -49.65
CA GLU A 90 -27.02 0.69 -48.84
C GLU A 90 -26.39 -0.11 -47.68
N GLY A 91 -25.28 -0.82 -47.94
CA GLY A 91 -24.51 -1.51 -46.91
C GLY A 91 -23.98 -0.57 -45.82
N ILE A 92 -23.42 0.59 -46.22
CA ILE A 92 -22.90 1.60 -45.28
C ILE A 92 -24.03 2.26 -44.49
N ALA A 93 -25.19 2.51 -45.08
CA ALA A 93 -26.34 3.12 -44.37
C ALA A 93 -26.87 2.22 -43.24
N VAL A 94 -26.89 0.90 -43.45
CA VAL A 94 -27.26 -0.07 -42.41
C VAL A 94 -26.24 -0.06 -41.27
N GLU A 95 -24.95 -0.03 -41.61
CA GLU A 95 -23.86 0.04 -40.62
C GLU A 95 -23.90 1.37 -39.86
N GLU A 96 -24.06 2.49 -40.55
CA GLU A 96 -24.20 3.82 -39.97
C GLU A 96 -25.34 3.88 -38.96
N ALA A 97 -26.53 3.36 -39.30
CA ALA A 97 -27.65 3.31 -38.37
C ALA A 97 -27.33 2.52 -37.10
N LEU A 98 -26.61 1.39 -37.22
CA LEU A 98 -26.16 0.59 -36.08
C LEU A 98 -25.13 1.34 -35.23
N ILE A 99 -24.14 2.00 -35.85
CA ILE A 99 -23.13 2.82 -35.16
C ILE A 99 -23.78 3.99 -34.42
N LEU A 100 -24.72 4.70 -35.06
CA LEU A 100 -25.40 5.83 -34.46
C LEU A 100 -26.29 5.41 -33.27
N ARG A 101 -26.92 4.23 -33.35
CA ARG A 101 -27.68 3.65 -32.22
C ARG A 101 -26.78 3.31 -31.02
N GLY A 102 -25.55 2.89 -31.29
CA GLY A 102 -24.57 2.53 -30.26
C GLY A 102 -24.64 1.06 -29.80
N PRO A 103 -23.59 0.59 -29.12
CA PRO A 103 -23.44 -0.81 -28.75
C PRO A 103 -24.41 -1.20 -27.63
N GLN A 104 -25.00 -2.39 -27.73
CA GLN A 104 -25.81 -3.00 -26.68
C GLN A 104 -25.04 -4.21 -26.12
N PRO A 105 -25.04 -4.44 -24.79
CA PRO A 105 -24.31 -5.55 -24.18
C PRO A 105 -24.58 -6.92 -24.82
N SER A 106 -25.83 -7.19 -25.21
CA SER A 106 -26.24 -8.45 -25.84
C SER A 106 -25.98 -8.54 -27.35
N GLN A 107 -25.50 -7.47 -27.98
CA GLN A 107 -25.26 -7.38 -29.43
C GLN A 107 -23.87 -6.81 -29.74
N LEU A 108 -22.89 -7.05 -28.86
CA LEU A 108 -21.52 -6.55 -29.04
C LEU A 108 -20.87 -7.12 -30.30
N ASP A 109 -21.09 -8.40 -30.62
CA ASP A 109 -20.51 -9.04 -31.81
C ASP A 109 -21.03 -8.40 -33.11
N ALA A 110 -22.33 -8.16 -33.21
CA ALA A 110 -22.90 -7.49 -34.39
C ALA A 110 -22.36 -6.07 -34.58
N TYR A 111 -22.15 -5.34 -33.47
CA TYR A 111 -21.56 -4.00 -33.49
C TYR A 111 -20.07 -4.06 -33.87
N ARG A 112 -19.36 -5.08 -33.40
CA ARG A 112 -17.97 -5.36 -33.76
C ARG A 112 -17.82 -5.65 -35.26
N ASP A 113 -18.62 -6.56 -35.79
CA ASP A 113 -18.59 -6.92 -37.20
C ASP A 113 -18.85 -5.70 -38.10
N ALA A 114 -19.76 -4.81 -37.70
CA ALA A 114 -20.03 -3.58 -38.44
C ALA A 114 -18.82 -2.63 -38.44
N LEU A 115 -18.15 -2.45 -37.30
CA LEU A 115 -16.93 -1.63 -37.25
C LEU A 115 -15.77 -2.26 -38.03
N GLU A 116 -15.62 -3.58 -38.00
CA GLU A 116 -14.61 -4.29 -38.80
C GLU A 116 -14.86 -4.12 -40.30
N ARG A 117 -16.12 -4.19 -40.75
CA ARG A 117 -16.49 -3.91 -42.14
C ARG A 117 -16.24 -2.45 -42.54
N LEU A 118 -16.58 -1.47 -41.69
CA LEU A 118 -16.26 -0.06 -41.93
C LEU A 118 -14.74 0.18 -42.02
N ASN A 119 -13.94 -0.46 -41.14
CA ASN A 119 -12.47 -0.39 -41.20
C ASN A 119 -11.92 -1.03 -42.49
N ALA A 120 -12.46 -2.17 -42.92
CA ALA A 120 -12.09 -2.79 -44.18
C ALA A 120 -12.46 -1.88 -45.37
N ALA A 121 -13.63 -1.24 -45.36
CA ALA A 121 -14.05 -0.32 -46.41
C ALA A 121 -13.09 0.87 -46.56
N ILE A 122 -12.50 1.38 -45.46
CA ILE A 122 -11.46 2.42 -45.49
C ILE A 122 -10.18 1.90 -46.17
N ALA A 123 -9.79 0.65 -45.93
CA ALA A 123 -8.60 0.05 -46.51
C ALA A 123 -8.72 -0.25 -48.02
N PHE A 124 -9.93 -0.55 -48.51
CA PHE A 124 -10.17 -0.94 -49.91
C PHE A 124 -10.66 0.20 -50.83
N LYS A 125 -11.11 1.35 -50.29
CA LYS A 125 -11.61 2.48 -51.11
C LYS A 125 -10.49 3.46 -51.53
N GLY A 126 -10.46 3.83 -52.81
CA GLY A 126 -9.47 4.75 -53.42
C GLY A 126 -9.90 6.21 -53.58
N SER A 127 -11.09 6.61 -53.13
CA SER A 127 -11.54 8.02 -53.13
C SER A 127 -11.35 8.63 -51.74
N GLU A 128 -10.58 9.70 -51.63
CA GLU A 128 -10.21 10.33 -50.34
C GLU A 128 -11.42 10.89 -49.55
N GLY A 129 -12.50 11.30 -50.24
CA GLY A 129 -13.69 11.87 -49.63
C GLY A 129 -14.55 10.87 -48.83
N ASP A 130 -14.97 9.78 -49.46
CA ASP A 130 -15.80 8.73 -48.83
C ASP A 130 -15.07 8.00 -47.71
N SER A 131 -13.73 7.90 -47.80
CA SER A 131 -12.87 7.32 -46.77
C SER A 131 -12.92 8.17 -45.47
N LEU A 132 -13.02 9.49 -45.59
CA LEU A 132 -13.10 10.40 -44.45
C LEU A 132 -14.45 10.29 -43.71
N GLU A 133 -15.56 10.18 -44.43
CA GLU A 133 -16.89 9.99 -43.82
C GLU A 133 -16.98 8.64 -43.10
N THR A 134 -16.50 7.57 -43.75
CA THR A 134 -16.42 6.24 -43.14
C THR A 134 -15.52 6.27 -41.89
N ALA A 135 -14.38 6.98 -41.94
CA ALA A 135 -13.50 7.16 -40.79
C ALA A 135 -14.17 7.92 -39.62
N ARG A 136 -15.00 8.92 -39.90
CA ARG A 136 -15.80 9.62 -38.86
C ARG A 136 -16.84 8.70 -38.22
N LEU A 137 -17.43 7.78 -38.98
CA LEU A 137 -18.32 6.75 -38.44
C LEU A 137 -17.55 5.79 -37.53
N VAL A 138 -16.37 5.31 -37.95
CA VAL A 138 -15.50 4.49 -37.09
C VAL A 138 -15.12 5.23 -35.80
N GLU A 139 -14.74 6.51 -35.89
CA GLU A 139 -14.45 7.35 -34.73
C GLU A 139 -15.66 7.44 -33.79
N THR A 140 -16.86 7.68 -34.34
CA THR A 140 -18.12 7.73 -33.58
C THR A 140 -18.41 6.40 -32.90
N GLY A 141 -18.16 5.30 -33.59
CA GLY A 141 -18.37 3.96 -33.06
C GLY A 141 -17.42 3.65 -31.91
N ALA A 142 -16.14 4.00 -32.03
CA ALA A 142 -15.15 3.92 -30.96
C ALA A 142 -15.56 4.75 -29.74
N LYS A 143 -16.01 6.00 -29.94
CA LYS A 143 -16.52 6.84 -28.86
C LYS A 143 -17.68 6.18 -28.12
N LYS A 144 -18.67 5.63 -28.82
CA LYS A 144 -19.80 4.94 -28.18
C LYS A 144 -19.40 3.67 -27.43
N LEU A 145 -18.40 2.91 -27.90
CA LEU A 145 -17.84 1.79 -27.16
C LEU A 145 -17.15 2.25 -25.86
N THR A 146 -16.34 3.31 -25.93
CA THR A 146 -15.70 3.87 -24.73
C THR A 146 -16.70 4.47 -23.74
N GLN A 147 -17.83 5.01 -24.22
CA GLN A 147 -18.93 5.45 -23.36
C GLN A 147 -19.59 4.28 -22.63
N LEU A 148 -19.85 3.16 -23.33
CA LEU A 148 -20.36 1.94 -22.70
C LEU A 148 -19.37 1.40 -21.66
N TYR A 149 -18.08 1.34 -22.00
CA TYR A 149 -17.01 0.95 -21.09
C TYR A 149 -17.01 1.82 -19.83
N THR A 150 -16.98 3.15 -20.00
CA THR A 150 -16.97 4.11 -18.89
C THR A 150 -18.21 3.96 -18.02
N LYS A 151 -19.38 3.72 -18.61
CA LYS A 151 -20.62 3.48 -17.89
C LYS A 151 -20.54 2.23 -17.00
N LEU A 152 -20.07 1.11 -17.55
CA LEU A 152 -19.94 -0.15 -16.81
C LEU A 152 -18.89 -0.05 -15.70
N VAL A 153 -17.80 0.69 -15.94
CA VAL A 153 -16.78 0.97 -14.92
C VAL A 153 -17.35 1.86 -13.81
N ALA A 154 -18.15 2.87 -14.14
CA ALA A 154 -18.82 3.71 -13.15
C ALA A 154 -19.78 2.90 -12.27
N GLU A 155 -20.54 1.97 -12.87
CA GLU A 155 -21.42 1.04 -12.16
C GLU A 155 -20.63 0.15 -11.18
N GLY A 156 -19.52 -0.44 -11.64
CA GLY A 156 -18.59 -1.23 -10.80
C GLY A 156 -17.74 -0.40 -9.82
N SER A 157 -17.80 0.93 -9.87
CA SER A 157 -17.12 1.86 -8.96
C SER A 157 -18.11 2.55 -8.01
N SER A 158 -19.25 1.91 -7.78
CA SER A 158 -20.34 2.39 -6.94
C SER A 158 -20.93 1.25 -6.11
N GLY A 159 -21.67 1.58 -5.04
CA GLY A 159 -22.33 0.58 -4.20
C GLY A 159 -22.26 0.89 -2.72
N SER A 160 -22.52 -0.14 -1.90
CA SER A 160 -22.35 -0.07 -0.44
C SER A 160 -20.89 -0.25 -0.06
N MET A 161 -20.35 0.71 0.67
CA MET A 161 -19.00 0.59 1.23
C MET A 161 -18.97 -0.45 2.35
N PRO A 162 -17.86 -1.19 2.51
CA PRO A 162 -17.70 -2.09 3.65
C PRO A 162 -17.77 -1.29 4.97
N PRO A 163 -18.55 -1.75 5.97
CA PRO A 163 -18.64 -1.07 7.24
C PRO A 163 -17.29 -1.10 7.99
N PRO A 164 -16.94 -0.05 8.76
CA PRO A 164 -15.71 -0.05 9.54
C PRO A 164 -15.61 -1.27 10.45
N GLY A 165 -14.48 -1.97 10.41
CA GLY A 165 -14.21 -3.20 11.17
C GLY A 165 -14.59 -4.51 10.49
N SER A 166 -15.24 -4.51 9.31
CA SER A 166 -15.36 -5.72 8.49
C SER A 166 -14.11 -5.96 7.65
N ASP A 167 -13.90 -7.21 7.24
CA ASP A 167 -12.92 -7.55 6.22
C ASP A 167 -13.23 -6.75 4.94
N LEU A 168 -12.19 -6.20 4.32
CA LEU A 168 -12.33 -5.50 3.04
C LEU A 168 -12.52 -6.54 1.95
N PRO A 169 -13.59 -6.46 1.14
CA PRO A 169 -13.76 -7.38 0.02
C PRO A 169 -12.61 -7.18 -0.97
N ILE A 170 -11.86 -8.24 -1.21
CA ILE A 170 -10.65 -8.23 -2.07
C ILE A 170 -11.04 -7.79 -3.50
N ASN A 171 -12.20 -8.22 -4.02
CA ASN A 171 -12.67 -7.86 -5.35
C ASN A 171 -14.04 -7.13 -5.29
N PRO A 172 -14.06 -5.79 -5.39
CA PRO A 172 -15.30 -5.02 -5.39
C PRO A 172 -15.96 -4.92 -6.78
N PHE A 173 -15.40 -5.57 -7.83
CA PHE A 173 -16.00 -5.52 -9.17
C PHE A 173 -17.02 -6.66 -9.36
N PRO A 174 -18.31 -6.36 -9.59
CA PRO A 174 -19.34 -7.40 -9.75
C PRO A 174 -19.02 -8.37 -10.91
N PRO A 175 -19.05 -9.70 -10.69
CA PRO A 175 -18.78 -10.68 -11.76
C PRO A 175 -19.68 -10.52 -12.99
N SER A 176 -20.94 -10.14 -12.79
CA SER A 176 -21.90 -9.89 -13.86
C SER A 176 -21.48 -8.74 -14.80
N LEU A 177 -20.74 -7.74 -14.29
CA LEU A 177 -20.21 -6.67 -15.13
C LEU A 177 -18.96 -7.13 -15.89
N LEU A 178 -18.15 -8.01 -15.29
CA LEU A 178 -16.96 -8.58 -15.96
C LEU A 178 -17.33 -9.39 -17.19
N GLU A 179 -18.46 -10.12 -17.17
CA GLU A 179 -18.99 -10.85 -18.33
C GLU A 179 -19.20 -9.97 -19.57
N THR A 180 -19.50 -8.68 -19.37
CA THR A 180 -19.65 -7.70 -20.47
C THR A 180 -18.38 -6.89 -20.71
N LEU A 181 -17.68 -6.48 -19.65
CA LEU A 181 -16.50 -5.63 -19.75
C LEU A 181 -15.31 -6.34 -20.40
N ILE A 182 -15.06 -7.62 -20.09
CA ILE A 182 -13.92 -8.34 -20.65
C ILE A 182 -14.03 -8.44 -22.18
N PRO A 183 -15.15 -8.90 -22.78
CA PRO A 183 -15.33 -8.88 -24.24
C PRO A 183 -15.26 -7.47 -24.83
N LEU A 184 -15.83 -6.47 -24.16
CA LEU A 184 -15.80 -5.08 -24.62
C LEU A 184 -14.37 -4.53 -24.67
N VAL A 185 -13.56 -4.78 -23.64
CA VAL A 185 -12.15 -4.35 -23.59
C VAL A 185 -11.33 -5.10 -24.65
N ALA A 186 -11.56 -6.40 -24.81
CA ALA A 186 -10.94 -7.19 -25.87
C ALA A 186 -11.22 -6.55 -27.25
N PHE A 187 -12.46 -6.10 -27.48
CA PHE A 187 -12.81 -5.40 -28.71
C PHE A 187 -12.19 -3.99 -28.81
N LEU A 188 -12.18 -3.19 -27.75
CA LEU A 188 -11.51 -1.88 -27.74
C LEU A 188 -10.02 -1.99 -28.13
N ARG A 189 -9.35 -3.07 -27.71
CA ARG A 189 -7.94 -3.35 -28.03
C ARG A 189 -7.69 -3.70 -29.50
N THR A 190 -8.72 -4.05 -30.28
CA THR A 190 -8.58 -4.32 -31.73
C THR A 190 -8.79 -3.08 -32.61
N LEU A 191 -9.20 -1.95 -32.03
CA LEU A 191 -9.46 -0.72 -32.79
C LEU A 191 -8.16 -0.16 -33.41
N PRO A 192 -8.24 0.51 -34.58
CA PRO A 192 -7.06 1.01 -35.26
C PRO A 192 -6.41 2.16 -34.49
N LEU A 193 -5.14 1.96 -34.11
CA LEU A 193 -4.30 2.95 -33.44
C LEU A 193 -3.17 3.44 -34.35
N PRO A 194 -2.59 4.63 -34.13
CA PRO A 194 -1.51 5.14 -34.97
C PRO A 194 -0.29 4.21 -35.06
N SER A 195 -0.03 3.39 -34.03
CA SER A 195 1.05 2.40 -34.01
C SER A 195 0.78 1.16 -34.88
N THR A 196 -0.50 0.85 -35.14
CA THR A 196 -0.93 -0.35 -35.89
C THR A 196 -1.41 0.01 -37.30
N HIS A 197 -2.04 1.17 -37.45
CA HIS A 197 -2.62 1.67 -38.69
C HIS A 197 -2.24 3.16 -38.88
N PRO A 198 -0.97 3.48 -39.20
CA PRO A 198 -0.49 4.87 -39.26
C PRO A 198 -1.21 5.76 -40.27
N SER A 199 -1.75 5.16 -41.33
CA SER A 199 -2.48 5.85 -42.40
C SER A 199 -4.00 5.94 -42.15
N HIS A 200 -4.52 5.34 -41.08
CA HIS A 200 -5.96 5.32 -40.82
C HIS A 200 -6.42 6.69 -40.28
N PRO A 201 -7.34 7.41 -40.95
CA PRO A 201 -7.69 8.80 -40.60
C PRO A 201 -8.27 8.96 -39.19
N ALA A 202 -9.05 7.97 -38.70
CA ALA A 202 -9.64 8.01 -37.36
C ALA A 202 -8.67 7.63 -36.23
N SER A 203 -7.51 7.03 -36.54
CA SER A 203 -6.67 6.40 -35.51
C SER A 203 -6.16 7.36 -34.42
N PRO A 204 -5.81 8.64 -34.69
CA PRO A 204 -5.40 9.56 -33.63
C PRO A 204 -6.55 9.90 -32.66
N ALA A 205 -7.76 10.09 -33.19
CA ALA A 205 -8.94 10.39 -32.39
C ALA A 205 -9.37 9.19 -31.53
N ILE A 206 -9.29 7.97 -32.08
CA ILE A 206 -9.52 6.72 -31.34
C ILE A 206 -8.52 6.61 -30.20
N LEU A 207 -7.22 6.80 -30.45
CA LEU A 207 -6.20 6.78 -29.40
C LEU A 207 -6.49 7.79 -28.29
N SER A 208 -6.89 9.02 -28.63
CA SER A 208 -7.27 10.03 -27.63
C SER A 208 -8.44 9.56 -26.77
N THR A 209 -9.47 9.00 -27.42
CA THR A 209 -10.67 8.50 -26.74
C THR A 209 -10.35 7.33 -25.80
N LEU A 210 -9.50 6.40 -26.21
CA LEU A 210 -9.07 5.28 -25.35
C LEU A 210 -8.22 5.77 -24.16
N LYS A 211 -7.35 6.76 -24.36
CA LYS A 211 -6.58 7.38 -23.27
C LYS A 211 -7.50 8.05 -22.24
N GLU A 212 -8.53 8.76 -22.70
CA GLU A 212 -9.54 9.37 -21.83
C GLU A 212 -10.33 8.31 -21.05
N ALA A 213 -10.77 7.23 -21.71
CA ALA A 213 -11.47 6.13 -21.08
C ALA A 213 -10.62 5.42 -20.01
N GLN A 214 -9.36 5.14 -20.31
CA GLN A 214 -8.42 4.52 -19.37
C GLN A 214 -8.12 5.43 -18.17
N ARG A 215 -7.99 6.75 -18.39
CA ARG A 215 -7.88 7.73 -17.30
C ARG A 215 -9.15 7.76 -16.45
N GLY A 216 -10.32 7.79 -17.09
CA GLY A 216 -11.61 7.74 -16.40
C GLY A 216 -11.76 6.50 -15.52
N TYR A 217 -11.30 5.33 -15.99
CA TYR A 217 -11.22 4.13 -15.16
C TYR A 217 -10.39 4.36 -13.90
N ALA A 218 -9.16 4.85 -14.06
CA ALA A 218 -8.25 5.10 -12.96
C ALA A 218 -8.84 6.06 -11.93
N ASP A 219 -9.45 7.16 -12.38
CA ASP A 219 -10.05 8.17 -11.51
C ASP A 219 -11.24 7.61 -10.72
N MET A 220 -12.16 6.89 -11.39
CA MET A 220 -13.34 6.29 -10.75
C MET A 220 -12.96 5.20 -9.75
N ARG A 221 -12.07 4.28 -10.15
CA ARG A 221 -11.61 3.18 -9.28
C ARG A 221 -10.79 3.69 -8.11
N GLY A 222 -9.84 4.59 -8.36
CA GLY A 222 -9.02 5.19 -7.30
C GLY A 222 -9.86 5.94 -6.27
N ALA A 223 -10.87 6.71 -6.71
CA ALA A 223 -11.81 7.39 -5.82
C ALA A 223 -12.69 6.40 -5.03
N TRP A 224 -13.15 5.32 -5.67
CA TRP A 224 -13.93 4.28 -5.02
C TRP A 224 -13.13 3.52 -3.95
N CYS A 225 -11.93 3.05 -4.28
CA CYS A 225 -11.04 2.37 -3.34
C CYS A 225 -10.70 3.25 -2.14
N ARG A 226 -10.42 4.55 -2.37
CA ARG A 226 -10.22 5.51 -1.29
C ARG A 226 -11.43 5.54 -0.34
N LYS A 227 -12.66 5.63 -0.87
CA LYS A 227 -13.88 5.66 -0.05
C LYS A 227 -14.04 4.39 0.79
N CYS A 228 -13.79 3.22 0.20
CA CYS A 228 -13.84 1.94 0.92
C CYS A 228 -12.81 1.86 2.07
N LEU A 229 -11.63 2.43 1.88
CA LEU A 229 -10.53 2.41 2.85
C LEU A 229 -10.65 3.50 3.93
N GLU A 230 -11.31 4.63 3.62
CA GLU A 230 -11.37 5.80 4.50
C GLU A 230 -12.09 5.52 5.82
N GLY A 231 -13.18 4.75 5.79
CA GLY A 231 -13.91 4.34 7.00
C GLY A 231 -13.05 3.52 7.95
N GLN A 232 -12.24 2.60 7.42
CA GLN A 232 -11.29 1.79 8.20
C GLN A 232 -10.15 2.65 8.74
N GLY A 233 -9.61 3.56 7.92
CA GLY A 233 -8.56 4.49 8.32
C GLY A 233 -8.98 5.39 9.49
N ARG A 234 -10.22 5.88 9.47
CA ARG A 234 -10.77 6.65 10.60
C ARG A 234 -10.94 5.78 11.85
N ARG A 235 -11.45 4.55 11.70
CA ARG A 235 -11.64 3.62 12.82
C ARG A 235 -10.33 3.31 13.54
N VAL A 236 -9.23 3.07 12.83
CA VAL A 236 -7.93 2.79 13.48
C VAL A 236 -7.41 3.99 14.26
N LEU A 237 -7.66 5.21 13.79
CA LEU A 237 -7.32 6.44 14.53
C LEU A 237 -8.18 6.61 15.78
N ASP A 238 -9.50 6.42 15.67
CA ASP A 238 -10.41 6.56 16.82
C ASP A 238 -10.11 5.50 17.88
N ARG A 239 -9.73 4.29 17.47
CA ARG A 239 -9.42 3.18 18.39
C ARG A 239 -8.06 3.33 19.06
N ALA A 240 -7.12 4.08 18.50
CA ALA A 240 -5.79 4.32 19.07
C ALA A 240 -5.83 4.82 20.53
N ASP A 241 -6.94 5.44 20.94
CA ASP A 241 -7.17 5.94 22.30
C ASP A 241 -7.95 5.00 23.23
N THR A 242 -8.58 3.96 22.68
CA THR A 242 -9.59 3.15 23.41
C THR A 242 -9.16 1.72 23.68
N ILE A 243 -8.20 1.20 22.91
CA ILE A 243 -7.69 -0.16 23.06
C ILE A 243 -6.22 -0.14 23.51
N ASP A 244 -5.71 -1.33 23.81
CA ASP A 244 -4.30 -1.51 24.15
C ASP A 244 -3.36 -0.89 23.08
N PRO A 245 -2.32 -0.12 23.47
CA PRO A 245 -1.45 0.57 22.52
C PRO A 245 -0.77 -0.34 21.49
N ILE A 246 -0.32 -1.54 21.87
CA ILE A 246 0.31 -2.48 20.93
C ILE A 246 -0.75 -3.01 19.97
N ALA A 247 -1.92 -3.42 20.47
CA ALA A 247 -3.02 -3.86 19.61
C ALA A 247 -3.45 -2.76 18.61
N ALA A 248 -3.48 -1.49 19.03
CA ALA A 248 -3.74 -0.36 18.15
C ALA A 248 -2.69 -0.18 17.06
N GLY A 249 -1.40 -0.34 17.40
CA GLY A 249 -0.31 -0.29 16.43
C GLY A 249 -0.43 -1.39 15.37
N LEU A 250 -0.78 -2.61 15.80
CA LEU A 250 -1.07 -3.73 14.90
C LEU A 250 -2.30 -3.49 14.01
N GLU A 251 -3.39 -2.94 14.56
CA GLU A 251 -4.58 -2.57 13.76
C GLU A 251 -4.23 -1.54 12.67
N PHE A 252 -3.37 -0.57 12.98
CA PHE A 252 -2.89 0.38 11.99
C PHE A 252 -2.03 -0.29 10.90
N GLY A 253 -1.13 -1.18 11.29
CA GLY A 253 -0.32 -1.98 10.36
C GLY A 253 -1.17 -2.83 9.41
N LYS A 254 -2.19 -3.51 9.94
CA LYS A 254 -3.17 -4.27 9.15
C LYS A 254 -3.95 -3.39 8.16
N TRP A 255 -4.34 -2.19 8.57
CA TRP A 255 -4.98 -1.25 7.66
C TRP A 255 -4.04 -0.81 6.52
N ALA A 256 -2.76 -0.57 6.81
CA ALA A 256 -1.76 -0.28 5.78
C ALA A 256 -1.51 -1.50 4.86
N GLU A 257 -1.56 -2.71 5.39
CA GLU A 257 -1.51 -3.95 4.60
C GLU A 257 -2.71 -4.08 3.67
N SER A 258 -3.92 -3.77 4.14
CA SER A 258 -5.12 -3.78 3.28
C SER A 258 -5.05 -2.78 2.12
N ILE A 259 -4.32 -1.67 2.27
CA ILE A 259 -4.04 -0.76 1.15
C ILE A 259 -3.22 -1.48 0.08
N LEU A 260 -2.25 -2.30 0.47
CA LEU A 260 -1.45 -3.09 -0.46
C LEU A 260 -2.28 -4.19 -1.12
N ASP A 261 -3.14 -4.88 -0.36
CA ASP A 261 -4.06 -5.88 -0.90
C ASP A 261 -4.95 -5.27 -2.00
N VAL A 262 -5.56 -4.12 -1.72
CA VAL A 262 -6.39 -3.38 -2.70
C VAL A 262 -5.55 -2.93 -3.89
N ALA A 263 -4.35 -2.40 -3.66
CA ALA A 263 -3.49 -1.92 -4.74
C ALA A 263 -3.05 -3.04 -5.69
N GLU A 264 -2.69 -4.20 -5.15
CA GLU A 264 -2.29 -5.38 -5.92
C GLU A 264 -3.45 -5.93 -6.75
N GLU A 265 -4.65 -6.02 -6.17
CA GLU A 265 -5.82 -6.51 -6.88
C GLU A 265 -6.34 -5.51 -7.94
N GLU A 266 -6.34 -4.21 -7.64
CA GLU A 266 -6.70 -3.19 -8.63
C GLU A 266 -5.72 -3.16 -9.81
N PHE A 267 -4.45 -3.50 -9.59
CA PHE A 267 -3.50 -3.67 -10.68
C PHE A 267 -3.87 -4.86 -11.58
N ASN A 268 -4.21 -6.01 -11.00
CA ASN A 268 -4.66 -7.19 -11.76
C ASN A 268 -5.91 -6.87 -12.58
N LEU A 269 -6.92 -6.24 -11.97
CA LEU A 269 -8.13 -5.79 -12.66
C LEU A 269 -7.82 -4.79 -13.79
N LEU A 270 -6.89 -3.87 -13.56
CA LEU A 270 -6.48 -2.91 -14.58
C LEU A 270 -5.76 -3.58 -15.75
N GLU A 271 -4.95 -4.62 -15.54
CA GLU A 271 -4.34 -5.39 -16.63
C GLU A 271 -5.41 -6.04 -17.52
N ASP A 272 -6.47 -6.59 -16.91
CA ASP A 272 -7.57 -7.21 -17.65
C ASP A 272 -8.46 -6.17 -18.36
N LEU A 273 -8.74 -5.05 -17.70
CA LEU A 273 -9.76 -4.09 -18.13
C LEU A 273 -9.20 -2.84 -18.85
N SER A 274 -7.90 -2.65 -18.91
CA SER A 274 -7.30 -1.47 -19.57
C SER A 274 -7.53 -1.51 -21.10
N PRO A 275 -8.12 -0.46 -21.71
CA PRO A 275 -8.29 -0.40 -23.16
C PRO A 275 -6.96 -0.29 -23.93
N LEU A 276 -5.88 0.18 -23.30
CA LEU A 276 -4.53 0.24 -23.90
C LEU A 276 -3.58 -0.73 -23.20
N SER A 277 -2.55 -1.18 -23.94
CA SER A 277 -1.55 -2.15 -23.48
C SER A 277 -0.60 -1.65 -22.38
N ASN A 278 -0.59 -0.34 -22.09
CA ASN A 278 0.24 0.23 -21.02
C ASN A 278 -0.65 0.69 -19.83
N PRO A 279 -0.80 -0.13 -18.78
CA PRO A 279 -1.59 0.22 -17.60
C PRO A 279 -0.85 1.13 -16.61
N GLN A 280 0.46 1.34 -16.74
CA GLN A 280 1.33 1.90 -15.68
C GLN A 280 0.99 3.35 -15.33
N LEU A 281 0.63 4.16 -16.33
CA LEU A 281 0.19 5.55 -16.13
C LEU A 281 -1.18 5.61 -15.45
N ALA A 282 -2.11 4.73 -15.86
CA ALA A 282 -3.43 4.63 -15.25
C ALA A 282 -3.36 4.10 -13.82
N TYR A 283 -2.50 3.13 -13.54
CA TYR A 283 -2.24 2.64 -12.19
C TYR A 283 -1.68 3.76 -11.30
N GLY A 284 -0.75 4.56 -11.83
CA GLY A 284 -0.25 5.76 -11.15
C GLY A 284 -1.37 6.73 -10.76
N ALA A 285 -2.29 7.03 -11.70
CA ALA A 285 -3.44 7.88 -11.43
C ALA A 285 -4.41 7.29 -10.40
N LEU A 286 -4.70 5.99 -10.48
CA LEU A 286 -5.56 5.25 -9.55
C LEU A 286 -5.00 5.29 -8.12
N MET A 287 -3.69 5.14 -7.96
CA MET A 287 -3.05 5.11 -6.65
C MET A 287 -2.99 6.48 -5.96
N ASN A 288 -3.02 7.60 -6.69
CA ASN A 288 -2.91 8.94 -6.11
C ASN A 288 -3.89 9.20 -4.93
N PRO A 289 -5.22 9.03 -5.07
CA PRO A 289 -6.15 9.24 -3.97
C PRO A 289 -5.91 8.29 -2.78
N ILE A 290 -5.47 7.05 -3.04
CA ILE A 290 -5.17 6.05 -2.02
C ILE A 290 -3.93 6.45 -1.21
N LEU A 291 -2.88 6.92 -1.88
CA LEU A 291 -1.64 7.39 -1.24
C LEU A 291 -1.85 8.67 -0.43
N VAL A 292 -2.73 9.55 -0.89
CA VAL A 292 -3.14 10.74 -0.13
C VAL A 292 -3.85 10.32 1.16
N LEU A 293 -4.76 9.33 1.10
CA LEU A 293 -5.41 8.79 2.29
C LEU A 293 -4.42 8.11 3.24
N PHE A 294 -3.48 7.32 2.70
CA PHE A 294 -2.41 6.72 3.49
C PHE A 294 -1.63 7.77 4.27
N SER A 295 -1.14 8.79 3.56
CA SER A 295 -0.33 9.87 4.12
C SER A 295 -1.09 10.69 5.16
N SER A 296 -2.36 11.02 4.91
CA SER A 296 -3.16 11.82 5.85
C SER A 296 -3.45 11.05 7.14
N THR A 297 -3.77 9.77 7.04
CA THR A 297 -4.06 8.91 8.20
C THR A 297 -2.80 8.68 9.03
N LEU A 298 -1.67 8.35 8.37
CA LEU A 298 -0.39 8.17 9.03
C LEU A 298 0.08 9.45 9.74
N ASN A 299 -0.01 10.60 9.08
CA ASN A 299 0.35 11.89 9.69
C ASN A 299 -0.57 12.24 10.88
N SER A 300 -1.85 11.86 10.83
CA SER A 300 -2.78 12.04 11.95
C SER A 300 -2.43 11.16 13.14
N LEU A 301 -2.03 9.90 12.89
CA LEU A 301 -1.52 9.00 13.92
C LEU A 301 -0.24 9.56 14.56
N ILE A 302 0.75 9.92 13.73
CA ILE A 302 2.03 10.51 14.19
C ILE A 302 1.77 11.80 14.97
N GLY A 303 0.84 12.65 14.52
CA GLY A 303 0.45 13.87 15.23
C GLY A 303 -0.16 13.58 16.60
N SER A 304 -0.89 12.47 16.76
CA SER A 304 -1.43 12.04 18.06
C SER A 304 -0.33 11.48 18.97
N ILE A 305 0.56 10.65 18.43
CA ILE A 305 1.73 10.13 19.16
C ILE A 305 2.62 11.29 19.66
N LYS A 306 2.92 12.26 18.80
CA LYS A 306 3.77 13.41 19.15
C LYS A 306 3.20 14.28 20.27
N ARG A 307 1.86 14.35 20.41
CA ARG A 307 1.19 15.11 21.47
C ARG A 307 1.34 14.48 22.85
N SER A 308 1.47 13.15 22.93
CA SER A 308 1.59 12.42 24.19
C SER A 308 2.46 11.18 24.01
N LEU A 309 3.78 11.38 23.88
CA LEU A 309 4.69 10.27 23.56
C LEU A 309 4.73 9.21 24.67
N HIS A 310 4.67 9.62 25.94
CA HIS A 310 4.61 8.69 27.07
C HIS A 310 3.40 7.75 27.01
N LYS A 311 2.25 8.20 26.48
CA LYS A 311 1.03 7.39 26.37
C LYS A 311 1.07 6.45 25.16
N TYR A 312 1.61 6.91 24.04
CA TYR A 312 1.55 6.20 22.76
C TYR A 312 2.89 5.59 22.31
N ASN A 313 3.88 5.47 23.19
CA ASN A 313 5.20 4.91 22.85
C ASN A 313 5.11 3.50 22.25
N PHE A 314 4.36 2.59 22.89
CA PHE A 314 4.16 1.21 22.44
C PHE A 314 3.30 1.12 21.18
N LEU A 315 2.35 2.05 21.02
CA LEU A 315 1.64 2.20 19.75
C LEU A 315 2.61 2.56 18.63
N ALA A 316 3.49 3.53 18.86
CA ALA A 316 4.47 3.96 17.87
C ALA A 316 5.43 2.82 17.48
N LEU A 317 5.94 2.08 18.47
CA LEU A 317 6.83 0.93 18.24
C LEU A 317 6.12 -0.18 17.46
N SER A 318 4.90 -0.54 17.86
CA SER A 318 4.12 -1.58 17.17
C SER A 318 3.73 -1.16 15.74
N SER A 319 3.28 0.08 15.52
CA SER A 319 3.03 0.61 14.18
C SER A 319 4.29 0.62 13.33
N TYR A 320 5.44 1.00 13.90
CA TYR A 320 6.72 1.02 13.21
C TYR A 320 7.16 -0.39 12.81
N GLU A 321 7.03 -1.38 13.70
CA GLU A 321 7.39 -2.78 13.43
C GLU A 321 6.62 -3.33 12.24
N TYR A 322 5.30 -3.19 12.26
CA TYR A 322 4.44 -3.71 11.19
C TYR A 322 4.69 -2.94 9.88
N MET A 323 4.83 -1.62 9.93
CA MET A 323 5.16 -0.87 8.72
C MET A 323 6.53 -1.28 8.15
N LEU A 324 7.52 -1.52 8.99
CA LEU A 324 8.83 -1.99 8.53
C LEU A 324 8.71 -3.34 7.79
N SER A 325 7.91 -4.28 8.30
CA SER A 325 7.69 -5.57 7.62
C SER A 325 6.99 -5.43 6.26
N LEU A 326 6.19 -4.37 6.06
CA LEU A 326 5.50 -4.10 4.81
C LEU A 326 6.38 -3.40 3.75
N GLN A 327 7.56 -2.88 4.12
CA GLN A 327 8.38 -2.06 3.22
C GLN A 327 8.71 -2.75 1.89
N SER A 328 9.15 -4.02 1.92
CA SER A 328 9.49 -4.76 0.68
C SER A 328 8.27 -4.95 -0.23
N ARG A 329 7.10 -5.24 0.34
CA ARG A 329 5.85 -5.41 -0.40
C ARG A 329 5.38 -4.08 -0.99
N TRP A 330 5.53 -3.00 -0.23
CA TRP A 330 5.24 -1.64 -0.69
C TRP A 330 6.10 -1.27 -1.90
N ASP A 331 7.42 -1.45 -1.82
CA ASP A 331 8.33 -1.09 -2.91
C ASP A 331 8.01 -1.87 -4.20
N LYS A 332 7.72 -3.18 -4.09
CA LYS A 332 7.28 -4.01 -5.22
C LYS A 332 5.97 -3.51 -5.84
N THR A 333 4.99 -3.16 -5.02
CA THR A 333 3.68 -2.67 -5.45
C THR A 333 3.79 -1.31 -6.14
N MET A 334 4.59 -0.41 -5.58
CA MET A 334 4.80 0.93 -6.13
C MET A 334 5.68 0.92 -7.39
N ALA A 335 6.52 -0.10 -7.59
CA ALA A 335 7.31 -0.27 -8.81
C ALA A 335 6.44 -0.51 -10.05
N ARG A 336 5.19 -0.96 -9.89
CA ARG A 336 4.23 -1.14 -11.00
C ARG A 336 3.73 0.20 -11.59
N ARG A 337 3.92 1.32 -10.87
CA ARG A 337 3.62 2.68 -11.37
C ARG A 337 4.64 3.10 -12.43
N GLY A 338 4.15 3.77 -13.48
CA GLY A 338 5.00 4.35 -14.53
C GLY A 338 5.99 5.37 -13.95
N THR A 339 7.15 5.55 -14.61
CA THR A 339 8.22 6.45 -14.14
C THR A 339 7.73 7.88 -13.89
N ASP A 340 6.85 8.39 -14.76
CA ASP A 340 6.31 9.75 -14.66
C ASP A 340 5.30 9.93 -13.51
N ALA A 341 4.71 8.83 -13.02
CA ALA A 341 3.77 8.84 -11.91
C ALA A 341 4.46 8.67 -10.54
N ARG A 342 5.74 8.29 -10.53
CA ARG A 342 6.56 8.28 -9.31
C ARG A 342 7.00 9.72 -9.06
N LYS A 343 6.21 10.45 -8.27
CA LYS A 343 6.72 11.67 -7.63
C LYS A 343 8.00 11.30 -6.86
N ASP A 344 8.96 12.21 -6.76
CA ASP A 344 10.21 11.99 -5.98
C ASP A 344 9.96 11.70 -4.48
N THR A 345 8.71 11.79 -4.03
CA THR A 345 8.24 11.46 -2.69
C THR A 345 7.94 9.97 -2.56
N ASN A 346 8.59 9.31 -1.61
CA ASN A 346 8.22 7.96 -1.17
C ASN A 346 7.47 8.12 0.16
N GLU A 347 6.15 8.26 0.07
CA GLU A 347 5.28 8.60 1.20
C GLU A 347 5.42 7.60 2.35
N PHE A 348 5.63 6.33 2.01
CA PHE A 348 5.83 5.26 2.98
C PHE A 348 7.17 5.35 3.68
N ARG A 349 8.26 5.55 2.93
CA ARG A 349 9.59 5.72 3.52
C ARG A 349 9.66 6.97 4.40
N ASP A 350 9.07 8.07 3.95
CA ASP A 350 9.04 9.33 4.71
C ASP A 350 8.19 9.21 5.98
N GLY A 351 7.07 8.49 5.88
CA GLY A 351 6.21 8.12 7.00
C GLY A 351 6.88 7.19 8.01
N LEU A 352 7.55 6.14 7.53
CA LEU A 352 8.32 5.18 8.34
C LEU A 352 9.47 5.89 9.05
N GLN A 353 10.19 6.79 8.38
CA GLN A 353 11.22 7.61 9.00
C GLN A 353 10.64 8.54 10.09
N SER A 354 9.45 9.09 9.86
CA SER A 354 8.77 9.94 10.84
C SER A 354 8.33 9.14 12.08
N LEU A 355 7.82 7.92 11.92
CA LEU A 355 7.54 7.00 13.03
C LEU A 355 8.82 6.61 13.78
N ARG A 356 9.87 6.25 13.04
CA ARG A 356 11.19 5.92 13.61
C ARG A 356 11.71 7.05 14.48
N ASN A 357 11.67 8.30 14.01
CA ASN A 357 12.11 9.47 14.76
C ASN A 357 11.36 9.64 16.09
N VAL A 358 10.06 9.33 16.12
CA VAL A 358 9.26 9.39 17.35
C VAL A 358 9.58 8.23 18.29
N CYS A 359 9.81 7.03 17.75
CA CYS A 359 10.29 5.87 18.54
C CYS A 359 11.66 6.17 19.18
N LEU A 360 12.61 6.71 18.42
CA LEU A 360 13.95 7.09 18.90
C LEU A 360 13.89 8.07 20.05
N ARG A 361 12.96 9.03 19.99
CA ARG A 361 12.76 10.04 21.04
C ARG A 361 12.11 9.46 22.30
N SER A 362 11.37 8.35 22.19
CA SER A 362 10.62 7.77 23.29
C SER A 362 11.51 7.19 24.40
N PHE A 363 12.65 6.59 24.03
CA PHE A 363 13.59 5.98 24.98
C PHE A 363 14.25 6.99 25.95
N PRO A 364 14.87 8.09 25.47
CA PRO A 364 15.44 9.11 26.36
C PRO A 364 14.36 9.88 27.13
N GLU A 365 13.19 10.15 26.54
CA GLU A 365 12.09 10.80 27.26
C GLU A 365 11.61 9.96 28.45
N PHE A 366 11.46 8.65 28.27
CA PHE A 366 11.08 7.76 29.36
C PHE A 366 12.10 7.79 30.52
N LEU A 367 13.41 7.74 30.23
CA LEU A 367 14.44 7.86 31.26
C LEU A 367 14.42 9.24 31.94
N ALA A 368 14.17 10.30 31.19
CA ALA A 368 14.04 11.65 31.74
C ALA A 368 12.83 11.76 32.69
N ASP A 369 11.69 11.17 32.32
CA ASP A 369 10.47 11.15 33.14
C ASP A 369 10.71 10.42 34.47
N VAL A 370 11.38 9.25 34.44
CA VAL A 370 11.78 8.51 35.65
C VAL A 370 12.68 9.36 36.55
N LYS A 371 13.66 10.08 35.98
CA LYS A 371 14.55 10.97 36.76
C LYS A 371 13.79 12.15 37.36
N MET A 372 12.93 12.80 36.57
CA MET A 372 12.14 13.94 37.02
C MET A 372 11.19 13.57 38.17
N ALA A 373 10.71 12.32 38.22
CA ALA A 373 9.90 11.82 39.33
C ALA A 373 10.62 11.93 40.70
N SER A 374 11.96 11.84 40.74
CA SER A 374 12.75 12.03 41.97
C SER A 374 12.97 13.50 42.37
N MET A 375 12.71 14.45 41.46
CA MET A 375 12.94 15.89 41.67
C MET A 375 11.70 16.64 42.17
N GLY A 376 10.55 15.98 42.27
CA GLY A 376 9.34 16.57 42.85
C GLY A 376 9.58 17.10 44.25
N LYS A 377 8.91 18.20 44.64
CA LYS A 377 8.96 18.68 46.03
C LYS A 377 8.42 17.59 46.93
N GLY A 378 9.32 16.96 47.70
CA GLY A 378 9.00 15.91 48.66
C GLY A 378 7.90 16.36 49.62
N GLY A 379 6.66 16.05 49.25
CA GLY A 379 5.54 16.03 50.19
C GLY A 379 5.78 14.95 51.24
N GLU A 380 4.80 14.71 52.10
CA GLU A 380 4.82 13.51 52.95
C GLU A 380 4.66 12.28 52.05
N LEU A 381 5.76 11.86 51.43
CA LEU A 381 5.89 10.54 50.83
C LEU A 381 5.64 9.56 51.98
N GLY A 382 4.59 8.77 51.85
CA GLY A 382 4.28 7.71 52.80
C GLY A 382 5.27 6.56 52.66
N THR A 383 4.83 5.35 52.97
CA THR A 383 5.59 4.12 52.72
C THR A 383 5.09 3.36 51.50
N THR A 384 4.16 3.94 50.76
CA THR A 384 3.54 3.33 49.58
C THR A 384 4.49 3.28 48.38
N LEU A 385 4.12 2.50 47.37
CA LEU A 385 4.83 2.47 46.10
C LEU A 385 4.77 3.84 45.41
N ALA A 386 5.86 4.22 44.77
CA ALA A 386 5.91 5.41 43.95
C ALA A 386 5.36 5.09 42.54
N ASP A 387 4.50 5.98 42.03
CA ASP A 387 3.81 5.78 40.75
C ASP A 387 4.77 5.52 39.59
N PHE A 388 5.95 6.17 39.59
CA PHE A 388 6.95 5.97 38.54
C PHE A 388 7.56 4.57 38.57
N VAL A 389 7.67 3.91 39.74
CA VAL A 389 8.18 2.53 39.83
C VAL A 389 7.17 1.56 39.24
N VAL A 390 5.89 1.73 39.58
CA VAL A 390 4.79 0.93 38.99
C VAL A 390 4.74 1.12 37.48
N THR A 391 4.93 2.37 37.02
CA THR A 391 4.99 2.69 35.59
C THR A 391 6.22 2.08 34.92
N THR A 392 7.38 2.07 35.58
CA THR A 392 8.60 1.42 35.07
C THR A 392 8.41 -0.09 34.90
N VAL A 393 7.85 -0.77 35.90
CA VAL A 393 7.57 -2.21 35.80
C VAL A 393 6.66 -2.49 34.61
N LYS A 394 5.54 -1.75 34.50
CA LYS A 394 4.61 -1.87 33.35
C LYS A 394 5.28 -1.58 32.01
N TYR A 395 6.23 -0.66 31.96
CA TYR A 395 6.99 -0.37 30.74
C TYR A 395 7.92 -1.54 30.38
N LEU A 396 8.72 -2.03 31.34
CA LEU A 396 9.64 -3.14 31.14
C LEU A 396 8.89 -4.43 30.73
N ASP A 397 7.75 -4.71 31.35
CA ASP A 397 6.88 -5.83 30.99
C ASP A 397 6.44 -5.79 29.52
N ARG A 398 6.37 -4.62 28.90
CA ARG A 398 5.81 -4.45 27.55
C ARG A 398 6.88 -4.43 26.46
N ILE A 399 8.15 -4.26 26.80
CA ILE A 399 9.27 -4.26 25.84
C ILE A 399 9.41 -5.58 25.06
N PRO A 400 9.28 -6.77 25.68
CA PRO A 400 9.40 -8.04 24.95
C PRO A 400 8.39 -8.18 23.80
N GLU A 401 7.20 -7.60 23.92
CA GLU A 401 6.16 -7.65 22.90
C GLU A 401 6.49 -6.84 21.63
N VAL A 402 7.42 -5.88 21.72
CA VAL A 402 7.88 -5.03 20.61
C VAL A 402 9.40 -5.05 20.46
N GLN A 403 10.03 -6.17 20.85
CA GLN A 403 11.48 -6.28 20.95
C GLN A 403 12.20 -6.03 19.61
N SER A 404 11.61 -6.44 18.49
CA SER A 404 12.23 -6.28 17.17
C SER A 404 12.31 -4.80 16.79
N ALA A 405 11.20 -4.06 16.90
CA ALA A 405 11.19 -2.62 16.65
C ALA A 405 12.04 -1.85 17.68
N ALA A 406 11.96 -2.21 18.96
CA ALA A 406 12.72 -1.55 20.01
C ALA A 406 14.23 -1.72 19.80
N GLY A 407 14.68 -2.95 19.53
CA GLY A 407 16.07 -3.26 19.23
C GLY A 407 16.58 -2.51 18.00
N ALA A 408 15.86 -2.58 16.88
CA ALA A 408 16.24 -1.87 15.65
C ALA A 408 16.31 -0.34 15.86
N ALA A 409 15.36 0.23 16.61
CA ALA A 409 15.38 1.64 16.94
C ALA A 409 16.56 2.00 17.87
N LEU A 410 16.86 1.20 18.88
CA LEU A 410 18.01 1.42 19.78
C LEU A 410 19.35 1.31 19.04
N VAL A 411 19.50 0.32 18.14
CA VAL A 411 20.71 0.19 17.29
C VAL A 411 20.90 1.47 16.46
N THR A 412 19.81 2.02 15.94
CA THR A 412 19.84 3.30 15.20
C THR A 412 20.24 4.47 16.09
N LEU A 413 19.70 4.53 17.30
CA LEU A 413 19.99 5.59 18.27
C LEU A 413 21.47 5.56 18.67
N GLY A 414 22.05 4.36 18.74
CA GLY A 414 23.40 4.11 19.21
C GLY A 414 23.44 3.86 20.72
N ASP A 415 24.29 2.93 21.12
CA ASP A 415 24.43 2.49 22.50
C ASP A 415 24.76 3.65 23.45
N GLY A 416 23.99 3.78 24.53
CA GLY A 416 24.13 4.83 25.54
C GLY A 416 23.60 6.22 25.12
N ASN A 417 23.26 6.45 23.84
CA ASN A 417 22.76 7.75 23.38
C ASN A 417 21.36 8.10 23.92
N TRP A 418 20.65 7.16 24.56
CA TRP A 418 19.41 7.45 25.29
C TRP A 418 19.64 8.23 26.60
N LYS A 419 20.88 8.44 27.06
CA LYS A 419 21.21 9.23 28.26
C LYS A 419 21.44 10.72 27.99
N MET A 420 20.86 11.27 26.91
CA MET A 420 21.06 12.66 26.50
C MET A 420 20.95 13.65 27.67
N GLY A 421 21.97 14.50 27.86
CA GLY A 421 21.97 15.58 28.87
C GLY A 421 22.85 15.34 30.12
N GLU A 422 23.42 14.15 30.32
CA GLU A 422 24.30 13.87 31.47
C GLU A 422 25.76 14.32 31.30
N GLY A 423 26.09 15.03 30.22
CA GLY A 423 27.49 15.41 29.92
C GLY A 423 28.41 14.21 29.64
N VAL A 424 27.87 12.99 29.63
CA VAL A 424 28.54 11.78 29.18
C VAL A 424 28.70 11.90 27.68
N GLN A 425 29.88 12.35 27.22
CA GLN A 425 30.34 11.94 25.91
C GLN A 425 30.47 10.43 25.99
N VAL A 426 29.55 9.70 25.35
CA VAL A 426 29.71 8.26 25.13
C VAL A 426 30.82 8.09 24.10
N GLY A 427 32.05 8.35 24.53
CA GLY A 427 33.26 8.10 23.76
C GLY A 427 33.46 6.59 23.68
N LYS A 428 33.45 6.06 22.46
CA LYS A 428 33.76 4.65 22.13
C LYS A 428 32.86 3.62 22.83
N ALA A 429 31.53 3.75 22.73
CA ALA A 429 30.73 2.54 22.81
C ALA A 429 31.16 1.60 21.68
N SER A 430 31.20 0.28 21.94
CA SER A 430 31.36 -0.74 20.91
C SER A 430 30.44 -0.41 19.74
N LYS A 431 30.91 -0.47 18.50
CA LYS A 431 30.03 -0.29 17.33
C LYS A 431 29.09 -1.51 17.26
N LEU A 432 28.02 -1.49 18.06
CA LEU A 432 26.92 -2.43 17.92
C LEU A 432 26.26 -2.16 16.57
N GLY A 433 26.06 -3.22 15.79
CA GLY A 433 25.52 -3.17 14.43
C GLY A 433 24.23 -3.96 14.30
N GLU A 434 23.79 -4.16 13.04
CA GLU A 434 22.71 -5.11 12.73
C GLU A 434 23.12 -6.52 13.21
N GLY A 435 22.27 -7.16 14.02
CA GLY A 435 22.54 -8.45 14.68
C GLY A 435 22.88 -8.34 16.18
N ASP A 436 23.11 -7.13 16.70
CA ASP A 436 23.37 -6.87 18.14
C ASP A 436 22.12 -6.33 18.88
N GLU A 437 20.92 -6.49 18.31
CA GLU A 437 19.68 -5.93 18.87
C GLU A 437 19.40 -6.41 20.29
N HIS A 438 19.74 -7.66 20.60
CA HIS A 438 19.57 -8.22 21.94
C HIS A 438 20.48 -7.53 22.96
N VAL A 439 21.75 -7.32 22.61
CA VAL A 439 22.76 -6.73 23.50
C VAL A 439 22.40 -5.27 23.83
N ILE A 440 21.96 -4.51 22.83
CA ILE A 440 21.59 -3.11 23.07
C ILE A 440 20.30 -2.98 23.90
N LEU A 441 19.38 -3.94 23.77
CA LEU A 441 18.20 -4.03 24.64
C LEU A 441 18.60 -4.33 26.09
N GLU A 442 19.53 -5.25 26.33
CA GLU A 442 20.08 -5.51 27.66
C GLU A 442 20.70 -4.25 28.30
N HIS A 443 21.47 -3.47 27.53
CA HIS A 443 22.06 -2.22 27.99
C HIS A 443 20.99 -1.17 28.33
N TYR A 444 19.97 -1.04 27.49
CA TYR A 444 18.87 -0.11 27.73
C TYR A 444 18.05 -0.50 28.96
N VAL A 445 17.69 -1.77 29.11
CA VAL A 445 16.97 -2.31 30.28
C VAL A 445 17.77 -2.10 31.56
N TYR A 446 19.08 -2.37 31.53
CA TYR A 446 19.99 -2.07 32.65
C TYR A 446 19.89 -0.60 33.06
N ASP A 447 19.94 0.32 32.08
CA ASP A 447 19.89 1.75 32.35
C ASP A 447 18.54 2.23 32.87
N VAL A 448 17.43 1.65 32.41
CA VAL A 448 16.09 1.91 32.95
C VAL A 448 15.99 1.48 34.42
N VAL A 449 16.42 0.25 34.72
CA VAL A 449 16.42 -0.30 36.07
C VAL A 449 17.32 0.52 37.00
N ASN A 450 18.55 0.80 36.58
CA ASN A 450 19.51 1.56 37.35
C ASN A 450 19.04 3.01 37.59
N THR A 451 18.46 3.64 36.57
CA THR A 451 17.88 5.00 36.70
C THR A 451 16.71 5.02 37.70
N THR A 452 15.86 4.00 37.67
CA THR A 452 14.73 3.87 38.61
C THR A 452 15.22 3.70 40.05
N ILE A 453 16.22 2.83 40.27
CA ILE A 453 16.84 2.60 41.58
C ILE A 453 17.53 3.87 42.08
N ASN A 454 18.28 4.59 41.23
CA ASN A 454 18.93 5.84 41.62
C ASN A 454 17.90 6.92 41.98
N SER A 455 16.81 7.01 41.21
CA SER A 455 15.71 7.94 41.47
C SER A 455 15.01 7.63 42.81
N LEU A 456 14.81 6.35 43.13
CA LEU A 456 14.32 5.91 44.44
C LEU A 456 15.27 6.26 45.59
N ASN A 457 16.56 6.06 45.41
CA ASN A 457 17.58 6.41 46.41
C ASN A 457 17.67 7.92 46.66
N VAL A 458 17.51 8.75 45.62
CA VAL A 458 17.43 10.21 45.77
C VAL A 458 16.16 10.58 46.52
N LEU A 459 15.03 10.04 46.08
CA LEU A 459 13.72 10.36 46.65
C LEU A 459 13.62 9.95 48.13
N SER A 460 14.13 8.76 48.51
CA SER A 460 14.14 8.30 49.90
C SER A 460 14.92 9.24 50.83
N ARG A 461 16.02 9.83 50.36
CA ARG A 461 16.82 10.79 51.14
C ARG A 461 16.14 12.14 51.35
N THR A 462 15.14 12.49 50.53
CA THR A 462 14.35 13.72 50.71
C THR A 462 13.35 13.62 51.87
N GLN A 463 13.03 12.41 52.31
CA GLN A 463 12.04 12.16 53.34
C GLN A 463 12.59 12.51 54.73
N LYS A 464 11.84 13.32 55.49
CA LYS A 464 12.31 13.89 56.78
C LYS A 464 12.56 12.85 57.87
N ARG A 465 11.83 11.73 57.84
CA ARG A 465 11.90 10.67 58.87
C ARG A 465 12.69 9.49 58.32
N ALA A 466 13.86 9.22 58.88
CA ALA A 466 14.74 8.12 58.47
C ALA A 466 14.03 6.75 58.51
N VAL A 467 13.18 6.52 59.52
CA VAL A 467 12.36 5.31 59.64
C VAL A 467 11.48 5.11 58.41
N LEU A 468 10.67 6.12 58.05
CA LEU A 468 9.75 6.02 56.91
C LEU A 468 10.52 5.92 55.58
N SER A 469 11.66 6.60 55.48
CA SER A 469 12.57 6.52 54.33
C SER A 469 13.07 5.09 54.08
N SER A 470 13.51 4.40 55.14
CA SER A 470 14.01 3.02 55.03
C SER A 470 12.92 2.04 54.58
N ILE A 471 11.68 2.25 55.02
CA ILE A 471 10.54 1.38 54.68
C ILE A 471 10.05 1.67 53.26
N PHE A 472 9.92 2.95 52.89
CA PHE A 472 9.58 3.37 51.53
C PHE A 472 10.57 2.76 50.51
N LEU A 473 11.87 2.86 50.80
CA LEU A 473 12.90 2.32 49.91
C LEU A 473 12.82 0.79 49.82
N LEU A 474 12.63 0.09 50.94
CA LEU A 474 12.47 -1.36 50.97
C LEU A 474 11.27 -1.81 50.12
N ASN A 475 10.10 -1.19 50.31
CA ASN A 475 8.87 -1.55 49.59
C ASN A 475 9.04 -1.38 48.07
N ASN A 476 9.58 -0.25 47.62
CA ASN A 476 9.74 0.02 46.20
C ASN A 476 10.79 -0.87 45.53
N ILE A 477 11.92 -1.12 46.19
CA ILE A 477 12.98 -2.00 45.65
C ILE A 477 12.53 -3.46 45.65
N ALA A 478 11.81 -3.90 46.69
CA ALA A 478 11.23 -5.24 46.73
C ALA A 478 10.20 -5.45 45.62
N PHE A 479 9.30 -4.49 45.41
CA PHE A 479 8.33 -4.50 44.33
C PHE A 479 9.00 -4.57 42.96
N LEU A 480 10.01 -3.74 42.71
CA LEU A 480 10.80 -3.78 41.47
C LEU A 480 11.47 -5.15 41.29
N ARG A 481 12.11 -5.68 42.33
CA ARG A 481 12.77 -6.99 42.29
C ARG A 481 11.79 -8.12 41.99
N ARG A 482 10.63 -8.13 42.62
CA ARG A 482 9.64 -9.20 42.42
C ARG A 482 9.11 -9.17 40.99
N ASN A 483 8.62 -8.03 40.52
CA ASN A 483 7.95 -7.93 39.22
C ASN A 483 8.89 -7.83 38.01
N VAL A 484 10.20 -7.61 38.19
CA VAL A 484 11.17 -7.60 37.08
C VAL A 484 12.03 -8.86 37.07
N LEU A 485 12.47 -9.35 38.24
CA LEU A 485 13.49 -10.40 38.32
C LEU A 485 12.97 -11.76 38.78
N LEU A 486 12.01 -11.80 39.72
CA LEU A 486 11.57 -13.08 40.31
C LEU A 486 10.33 -13.66 39.65
N ASP A 487 9.37 -12.81 39.36
CA ASP A 487 8.04 -13.17 38.88
C ASP A 487 7.57 -12.09 37.89
N PRO A 488 8.27 -11.93 36.74
CA PRO A 488 7.87 -10.97 35.72
C PRO A 488 6.60 -11.43 35.02
N LYS A 489 5.83 -10.47 34.49
CA LYS A 489 4.60 -10.80 33.78
C LYS A 489 4.84 -11.59 32.49
N HIS A 490 5.98 -11.33 31.82
CA HIS A 490 6.43 -12.04 30.63
C HIS A 490 7.81 -12.63 30.85
N ASP A 491 7.96 -13.94 30.70
CA ASP A 491 9.23 -14.65 30.87
C ASP A 491 10.34 -14.13 29.96
N ALA A 492 9.98 -13.65 28.76
CA ALA A 492 10.92 -13.06 27.80
C ALA A 492 11.63 -11.80 28.30
N LEU A 493 11.15 -11.17 29.38
CA LEU A 493 11.87 -10.08 30.05
C LEU A 493 13.18 -10.60 30.67
N LEU A 494 13.20 -11.83 31.19
CA LEU A 494 14.38 -12.41 31.85
C LEU A 494 15.56 -12.55 30.89
N ASP A 495 15.29 -12.85 29.62
CA ASP A 495 16.31 -12.95 28.57
C ASP A 495 17.00 -11.60 28.32
N MET A 496 16.30 -10.49 28.55
CA MET A 496 16.83 -9.12 28.43
C MET A 496 17.53 -8.61 29.70
N LEU A 497 17.53 -9.39 30.79
CA LEU A 497 18.19 -9.01 32.04
C LEU A 497 19.61 -9.53 32.10
N SER A 498 20.55 -8.69 31.65
CA SER A 498 21.98 -8.95 31.81
C SER A 498 22.36 -9.22 33.26
N LYS A 499 23.43 -10.00 33.47
CA LYS A 499 23.94 -10.32 34.82
C LYS A 499 24.18 -9.08 35.70
N PRO A 500 24.76 -7.97 35.19
CA PRO A 500 24.85 -6.72 35.94
C PRO A 500 23.51 -6.16 36.40
N THR A 501 22.45 -6.25 35.58
CA THR A 501 21.10 -5.79 35.94
C THR A 501 20.56 -6.54 37.14
N GLN A 502 20.66 -7.87 37.11
CA GLN A 502 20.23 -8.74 38.21
C GLN A 502 21.01 -8.45 39.50
N ASP A 503 22.32 -8.21 39.39
CA ASP A 503 23.19 -7.93 40.54
C ASP A 503 22.91 -6.55 41.14
N VAL A 504 22.59 -5.53 40.33
CA VAL A 504 22.19 -4.19 40.80
C VAL A 504 20.86 -4.24 41.56
N ILE A 505 19.85 -4.97 41.06
CA ILE A 505 18.57 -5.16 41.76
C ILE A 505 18.80 -5.86 43.12
N ASN A 506 19.51 -6.99 43.11
CA ASN A 506 19.72 -7.79 44.32
C ASN A 506 20.63 -7.10 45.35
N SER A 507 21.62 -6.33 44.92
CA SER A 507 22.48 -5.55 45.83
C SER A 507 21.70 -4.41 46.49
N ASN A 508 20.89 -3.67 45.73
CA ASN A 508 20.05 -2.60 46.29
C ASN A 508 18.97 -3.15 47.22
N PHE A 509 18.38 -4.31 46.93
CA PHE A 509 17.45 -4.95 47.86
C PHE A 509 18.13 -5.30 49.19
N ARG A 510 19.33 -5.89 49.16
CA ARG A 510 20.11 -6.18 50.37
C ARG A 510 20.44 -4.91 51.15
N MET A 511 20.80 -3.82 50.47
CA MET A 511 21.09 -2.53 51.12
C MET A 511 19.83 -1.90 51.74
N ALA A 512 18.71 -1.90 51.03
CA ALA A 512 17.44 -1.38 51.54
C ALA A 512 16.94 -2.18 52.75
N LYS A 513 17.04 -3.51 52.69
CA LYS A 513 16.73 -4.42 53.80
C LYS A 513 17.64 -4.15 55.00
N ALA A 514 18.95 -4.04 54.80
CA ALA A 514 19.89 -3.70 55.87
C ALA A 514 19.58 -2.33 56.51
N ALA A 515 19.28 -1.31 55.71
CA ALA A 515 18.90 0.02 56.20
C ALA A 515 17.59 -0.01 57.02
N TYR A 516 16.63 -0.82 56.60
CA TYR A 516 15.39 -1.07 57.35
C TYR A 516 15.67 -1.68 58.73
N PHE A 517 16.49 -2.75 58.79
CA PHE A 517 16.89 -3.38 60.04
C PHE A 517 17.65 -2.42 60.96
N ASP A 518 18.60 -1.68 60.40
CA ASP A 518 19.45 -0.78 61.18
C ASP A 518 18.65 0.40 61.76
N THR A 519 17.77 0.99 60.96
CA THR A 519 17.00 2.16 61.40
C THR A 519 15.89 1.80 62.40
N ASN A 520 15.23 0.64 62.20
CA ASN A 520 14.06 0.26 63.01
C ASN A 520 14.40 -0.60 64.23
N PHE A 521 15.41 -1.48 64.13
CA PHE A 521 15.62 -2.53 65.13
C PHE A 521 17.00 -2.52 65.79
N SER A 522 18.06 -1.99 65.15
CA SER A 522 19.36 -1.84 65.84
C SER A 522 19.29 -1.05 67.17
N PRO A 523 18.48 0.02 67.32
CA PRO A 523 18.35 0.72 68.61
C PRO A 523 17.88 -0.19 69.76
N LEU A 524 17.06 -1.20 69.47
CA LEU A 524 16.61 -2.19 70.46
C LEU A 524 17.78 -3.06 70.92
N ILE A 525 18.60 -3.55 69.98
CA ILE A 525 19.80 -4.35 70.29
C ILE A 525 20.82 -3.51 71.06
N GLN A 526 21.03 -2.25 70.67
CA GLN A 526 21.94 -1.34 71.37
C GLN A 526 21.48 -1.05 72.80
N ALA A 527 20.18 -0.95 73.06
CA ALA A 527 19.64 -0.82 74.41
C ALA A 527 19.94 -2.05 75.29
N LEU A 528 20.09 -3.23 74.69
CA LEU A 528 20.46 -4.48 75.34
C LEU A 528 21.98 -4.70 75.43
N SER A 529 22.80 -3.95 74.68
CA SER A 529 24.27 -4.06 74.72
C SER A 529 24.86 -3.50 76.01
N GLU A 530 25.95 -4.11 76.50
CA GLU A 530 26.64 -3.73 77.75
C GLU A 530 27.88 -2.84 77.53
N ASP A 531 27.87 -1.95 76.55
CA ASP A 531 29.09 -1.17 76.22
C ASP A 531 29.33 0.09 77.07
N SER A 532 28.38 0.49 77.94
CA SER A 532 28.55 1.70 78.76
C SER A 532 29.40 1.46 80.02
N LYS A 533 30.18 2.47 80.40
CA LYS A 533 30.94 2.58 81.67
C LYS A 533 30.06 2.49 82.93
N GLU A 534 28.74 2.39 82.78
CA GLU A 534 27.75 2.34 83.85
C GLU A 534 27.39 0.87 84.16
N LYS A 535 28.05 0.33 85.18
CA LYS A 535 27.76 -1.01 85.73
C LYS A 535 26.96 -0.86 87.02
N GLY A 536 25.84 -1.56 87.12
CA GLY A 536 25.07 -1.63 88.37
C GLY A 536 23.59 -1.94 88.17
N LYS A 537 22.91 -2.30 89.26
CA LYS A 537 21.46 -2.65 89.27
C LYS A 537 20.56 -1.52 88.75
N ALA A 538 20.97 -0.26 88.90
CA ALA A 538 20.25 0.91 88.38
C ALA A 538 20.32 1.00 86.85
N ALA A 539 21.53 0.87 86.27
CA ALA A 539 21.73 0.87 84.82
C ALA A 539 20.98 -0.27 84.13
N THR A 540 20.91 -1.46 84.73
CA THR A 540 20.12 -2.58 84.20
C THR A 540 18.62 -2.25 84.12
N LYS A 541 18.07 -1.56 85.12
CA LYS A 541 16.65 -1.16 85.15
C LYS A 541 16.34 -0.12 84.06
N GLU A 542 17.25 0.83 83.87
CA GLU A 542 17.14 1.85 82.83
C GLU A 542 17.19 1.25 81.43
N ARG A 543 18.09 0.27 81.19
CA ARG A 543 18.16 -0.47 79.92
C ARG A 543 16.88 -1.23 79.58
N PHE A 544 16.28 -1.94 80.55
CA PHE A 544 14.98 -2.57 80.35
C PHE A 544 13.89 -1.56 80.00
N THR A 545 13.84 -0.44 80.73
CA THR A 545 12.84 0.62 80.49
C THR A 545 13.00 1.19 79.08
N ARG A 546 14.23 1.56 78.70
CA ARG A 546 14.57 2.07 77.37
C ARG A 546 14.25 1.07 76.26
N PHE A 547 14.52 -0.23 76.46
CA PHE A 547 14.18 -1.26 75.49
C PHE A 547 12.68 -1.33 75.25
N TYR A 548 11.86 -1.41 76.30
CA TYR A 548 10.40 -1.49 76.14
C TYR A 548 9.81 -0.21 75.58
N ASP A 549 10.32 0.97 75.97
CA ASP A 549 9.85 2.24 75.40
C ASP A 549 10.17 2.32 73.89
N LEU A 550 11.39 1.94 73.47
CA LEU A 550 11.74 1.85 72.05
C LEU A 550 10.94 0.76 71.31
N PHE A 551 10.64 -0.35 71.98
CA PHE A 551 9.86 -1.45 71.42
C PHE A 551 8.42 -1.01 71.15
N ASP A 552 7.78 -0.39 72.14
CA ASP A 552 6.42 0.15 72.02
C ASP A 552 6.36 1.18 70.88
N GLU A 553 7.36 2.05 70.75
CA GLU A 553 7.49 2.98 69.63
C GLU A 553 7.60 2.27 68.27
N VAL A 554 8.37 1.19 68.17
CA VAL A 554 8.50 0.40 66.93
C VAL A 554 7.18 -0.25 66.55
N ILE A 555 6.50 -0.88 67.53
CA ILE A 555 5.21 -1.54 67.32
C ILE A 555 4.14 -0.52 66.91
N GLU A 556 4.05 0.62 67.59
CA GLU A 556 3.05 1.66 67.31
C GLU A 556 3.21 2.22 65.89
N ARG A 557 4.45 2.47 65.45
CA ARG A 557 4.73 2.95 64.08
C ARG A 557 4.31 1.94 63.02
N HIS A 558 4.55 0.65 63.26
CA HIS A 558 4.29 -0.41 62.29
C HIS A 558 2.82 -0.88 62.28
N ARG A 559 2.08 -0.80 63.40
CA ARG A 559 0.68 -1.25 63.46
C ARG A 559 -0.36 -0.29 62.90
N GLY A 560 -0.08 1.01 62.85
CA GLY A 560 -1.11 2.03 62.56
C GLY A 560 -0.85 2.96 61.38
N VAL A 561 0.38 3.03 60.86
CA VAL A 561 0.80 4.10 59.93
C VAL A 561 1.54 3.59 58.71
N VAL A 562 2.06 2.36 58.74
CA VAL A 562 3.04 1.89 57.76
C VAL A 562 2.73 0.48 57.27
N SER A 563 2.59 0.34 55.96
CA SER A 563 2.55 -0.96 55.27
C SER A 563 3.96 -1.37 54.85
N VAL A 564 4.38 -2.59 55.19
CA VAL A 564 5.68 -3.18 54.78
C VAL A 564 5.37 -4.35 53.86
N LEU A 565 5.88 -4.31 52.63
CA LEU A 565 5.72 -5.38 51.64
C LEU A 565 4.27 -5.85 51.45
N GLU A 566 3.33 -4.91 51.27
CA GLU A 566 1.89 -5.19 51.17
C GLU A 566 1.55 -6.27 50.13
N ASP A 567 2.23 -6.22 48.99
CA ASP A 567 1.98 -7.09 47.84
C ASP A 567 2.87 -8.36 47.82
N ASP A 568 3.65 -8.62 48.88
CA ASP A 568 4.61 -9.73 48.96
C ASP A 568 4.50 -10.45 50.32
N GLU A 569 3.49 -11.31 50.46
CA GLU A 569 3.25 -12.07 51.70
C GLU A 569 4.44 -12.95 52.11
N GLU A 570 5.11 -13.58 51.14
CA GLU A 570 6.24 -14.47 51.39
C GLU A 570 7.46 -13.68 51.87
N GLY A 571 7.81 -12.59 51.17
CA GLY A 571 8.89 -11.70 51.57
C GLY A 571 8.61 -11.00 52.92
N ARG A 572 7.34 -10.66 53.19
CA ARG A 572 6.90 -10.10 54.47
C ARG A 572 7.06 -11.10 55.62
N ALA A 573 6.69 -12.36 55.41
CA ALA A 573 6.88 -13.43 56.39
C ALA A 573 8.37 -13.71 56.66
N GLU A 574 9.20 -13.79 55.61
CA GLU A 574 10.65 -13.96 55.74
C GLU A 574 11.29 -12.82 56.52
N LEU A 575 10.90 -11.58 56.23
CA LEU A 575 11.38 -10.39 56.94
C LEU A 575 11.01 -10.45 58.43
N GLY A 576 9.79 -10.89 58.76
CA GLY A 576 9.35 -11.07 60.14
C GLY A 576 10.15 -12.12 60.91
N GLU A 577 10.44 -13.27 60.29
CA GLU A 577 11.30 -14.30 60.90
C GLU A 577 12.71 -13.78 61.16
N GLU A 578 13.28 -13.00 60.25
CA GLU A 578 14.60 -12.41 60.44
C GLU A 578 14.65 -11.37 61.57
N VAL A 579 13.61 -10.54 61.70
CA VAL A 579 13.48 -9.60 62.84
C VAL A 579 13.41 -10.35 64.17
N VAL A 580 12.63 -11.43 64.22
CA VAL A 580 12.53 -12.30 65.40
C VAL A 580 13.90 -12.90 65.72
N LYS A 581 14.60 -13.46 64.73
CA LYS A 581 15.94 -14.04 64.89
C LYS A 581 16.99 -13.02 65.33
N LEU A 582 16.82 -11.75 64.99
CA LEU A 582 17.71 -10.67 65.40
C LEU A 582 17.50 -10.26 66.87
N ILE A 583 16.24 -10.08 67.28
CA ILE A 583 15.90 -9.46 68.57
C ILE A 583 15.76 -10.47 69.70
N ILE A 584 15.04 -11.58 69.46
CA ILE A 584 14.64 -12.51 70.52
C ILE A 584 15.85 -13.17 71.22
N PRO A 585 16.85 -13.72 70.52
CA PRO A 585 18.00 -14.33 71.19
C PRO A 585 18.80 -13.34 72.05
N SER A 586 18.85 -12.07 71.64
CA SER A 586 19.53 -11.01 72.39
C SER A 586 18.77 -10.65 73.67
N LEU A 587 17.44 -10.55 73.58
CA LEU A 587 16.57 -10.29 74.73
C LEU A 587 16.59 -11.47 75.72
N GLU A 588 16.50 -12.71 75.25
CA GLU A 588 16.57 -13.92 76.08
C GLU A 588 17.85 -13.97 76.91
N ARG A 589 19.00 -13.78 76.25
CA ARG A 589 20.31 -13.77 76.93
C ARG A 589 20.39 -12.66 77.97
N PHE A 590 19.88 -11.47 77.65
CA PHE A 590 19.87 -10.34 78.58
C PHE A 590 18.96 -10.60 79.79
N VAL A 591 17.75 -11.11 79.58
CA VAL A 591 16.79 -11.46 80.63
C VAL A 591 17.34 -12.56 81.54
N ALA A 592 17.87 -13.64 80.97
CA ALA A 592 18.44 -14.75 81.73
C ALA A 592 19.60 -14.29 82.64
N LYS A 593 20.58 -13.59 82.04
CA LYS A 593 21.79 -13.09 82.73
C LYS A 593 21.47 -12.13 83.88
N HIS A 594 20.45 -11.30 83.76
CA HIS A 594 20.10 -10.33 84.79
C HIS A 594 19.09 -10.85 85.82
N ARG A 595 18.27 -11.85 85.48
CA ARG A 595 17.45 -12.59 86.47
C ARG A 595 18.33 -13.34 87.47
N GLU A 596 19.38 -14.02 86.98
CA GLU A 596 20.35 -14.72 87.84
C GLU A 596 21.10 -13.79 88.81
N LYS A 597 21.27 -12.50 88.44
CA LYS A 597 22.02 -11.50 89.24
C LYS A 597 21.15 -10.72 90.23
N GLU A 598 19.88 -11.07 90.40
CA GLU A 598 18.92 -10.37 91.28
C GLU A 598 18.96 -8.83 91.15
N PHE A 599 18.80 -8.33 89.93
CA PHE A 599 18.94 -6.89 89.64
C PHE A 599 17.87 -6.00 90.31
N SER A 600 16.75 -6.57 90.76
CA SER A 600 15.63 -5.83 91.39
C SER A 600 14.86 -6.71 92.38
N LYS A 601 14.32 -6.10 93.44
CA LYS A 601 13.37 -6.75 94.36
C LYS A 601 11.99 -7.01 93.72
N ASN A 602 11.63 -6.24 92.68
CA ASN A 602 10.44 -6.46 91.84
C ASN A 602 10.88 -6.46 90.35
N PRO A 603 11.29 -7.62 89.80
CA PRO A 603 11.68 -7.75 88.39
C PRO A 603 10.52 -7.47 87.42
N GLN A 604 9.30 -7.85 87.78
CA GLN A 604 8.08 -7.67 86.97
C GLN A 604 7.73 -6.20 86.70
N LYS A 605 8.23 -5.26 87.51
CA LYS A 605 8.05 -3.83 87.25
C LYS A 605 8.85 -3.34 86.03
N TYR A 606 9.97 -4.00 85.73
CA TYR A 606 10.91 -3.60 84.68
C TYR A 606 10.84 -4.50 83.45
N ILE A 607 10.52 -5.78 83.63
CA ILE A 607 10.24 -6.72 82.55
C ILE A 607 8.73 -6.64 82.26
N ARG A 608 8.32 -5.71 81.38
CA ARG A 608 6.91 -5.41 81.11
C ARG A 608 6.19 -6.53 80.33
N LEU A 609 6.89 -7.18 79.41
CA LEU A 609 6.36 -8.23 78.53
C LEU A 609 7.25 -9.48 78.61
N SER A 610 6.65 -10.67 78.49
CA SER A 610 7.43 -11.91 78.34
C SER A 610 8.16 -11.93 76.99
N VAL A 611 9.18 -12.79 76.86
CA VAL A 611 9.88 -12.96 75.58
C VAL A 611 8.91 -13.46 74.50
N GLU A 612 8.00 -14.37 74.87
CA GLU A 612 6.97 -14.89 73.97
C GLU A 612 6.00 -13.80 73.51
N ASP A 613 5.61 -12.88 74.41
CA ASP A 613 4.73 -11.74 74.06
C ASP A 613 5.45 -10.75 73.11
N VAL A 614 6.74 -10.50 73.33
CA VAL A 614 7.56 -9.66 72.44
C VAL A 614 7.66 -10.30 71.06
N GLU A 615 7.91 -11.62 70.99
CA GLU A 615 7.92 -12.36 69.72
C GLU A 615 6.57 -12.28 69.01
N ALA A 616 5.47 -12.52 69.71
CA ALA A 616 4.12 -12.45 69.15
C ALA A 616 3.80 -11.05 68.59
N GLN A 617 4.22 -10.00 69.30
CA GLN A 617 4.05 -8.62 68.83
C GLN A 617 4.93 -8.28 67.63
N LEU A 618 6.19 -8.72 67.59
CA LEU A 618 7.06 -8.56 66.41
C LEU A 618 6.47 -9.27 65.19
N ARG A 619 6.02 -10.51 65.36
CA ARG A 619 5.35 -11.26 64.28
C ARG A 619 4.08 -10.58 63.80
N SER A 620 3.35 -9.91 64.69
CA SER A 620 2.11 -9.21 64.34
C SER A 620 2.31 -8.00 63.42
N ILE A 621 3.54 -7.47 63.29
CA ILE A 621 3.87 -6.41 62.33
C ILE A 621 3.74 -6.92 60.88
N TYR A 622 4.02 -8.21 60.66
CA TYR A 622 4.18 -8.82 59.33
C TYR A 622 3.03 -9.76 58.96
N ARG A 623 1.92 -9.75 59.71
CA ARG A 623 0.74 -10.58 59.46
C ARG A 623 -0.27 -9.89 58.57
#